data_AF-A0A6A8AQ54-F1
#
_entry.id   AF-A0A6A8AQ54-F1
#
_cell.length_a   1.000
_cell.length_b   1.000
_cell.length_c   1.000
_cell.angle_alpha   90.00
_cell.angle_beta   90.00
_cell.angle_gamma   90.00
#
_symmetry.space_group_name_H-M   'P 1'
#
loop_
_entity.id
_entity.type
_entity.pdbx_description
1 polymer ?
#
loop_
_entity_poly.entity_id
_entity_poly.type
_entity_poly.pdbx_seq_one_letter_code
_entity_poly.pdbx_strand_id
1 'polypeptide(L)'
;MLETKQKSIRLKELKNYGSSLRPLYTIGLEIEITVEESPDTLHKIFTDTGLITRDTIPFEVVSNFRGSADNKPFYSALIVHEGIVKKYEVAARDTGGFLKTSINYEPVVYPEELRLTHPAEFSRLGIEVEEWELHNYKHYFMLLIASKRYESFDMLVKREGGAEKGLEFTLIQVNIAESELKEKKAPCSWYLKRLSVFKGFDLEEEVRRKVDE
;
A
#
# COMPACT_ATOMS: atom_id res chain seq x y z
N MET A 1 10.62 5.49 16.15
CA MET A 1 9.16 5.70 16.16
C MET A 1 8.90 7.17 15.87
N LEU A 2 7.93 7.49 15.02
CA LEU A 2 7.70 8.82 14.44
C LEU A 2 6.64 9.61 15.19
N GLU A 3 6.77 10.93 15.26
CA GLU A 3 5.76 11.78 15.91
C GLU A 3 4.68 12.21 14.92
N THR A 4 3.42 11.95 15.27
CA THR A 4 2.28 12.31 14.43
C THR A 4 1.70 13.66 14.84
N LYS A 5 1.55 14.56 13.87
CA LYS A 5 0.87 15.84 14.04
C LYS A 5 -0.65 15.69 14.03
N GLN A 6 -1.14 14.90 13.08
CA GLN A 6 -2.55 14.65 12.89
C GLN A 6 -2.75 13.23 12.41
N LYS A 7 -3.89 12.64 12.79
CA LYS A 7 -4.34 11.35 12.27
C LYS A 7 -5.85 11.33 12.12
N SER A 8 -6.33 10.57 11.15
CA SER A 8 -7.74 10.33 10.89
C SER A 8 -7.91 8.90 10.39
N ILE A 9 -8.89 8.17 10.94
CA ILE A 9 -9.25 6.82 10.50
C ILE A 9 -10.75 6.84 10.18
N ARG A 10 -11.10 6.56 8.93
CA ARG A 10 -12.46 6.59 8.41
C ARG A 10 -12.86 5.23 7.88
N LEU A 11 -13.97 4.68 8.40
CA LEU A 11 -14.60 3.49 7.86
C LEU A 11 -15.33 3.83 6.56
N LYS A 12 -14.84 3.29 5.44
CA LYS A 12 -15.41 3.51 4.10
C LYS A 12 -16.41 2.42 3.73
N GLU A 13 -16.16 1.19 4.19
CA GLU A 13 -17.04 0.06 3.93
C GLU A 13 -17.07 -0.89 5.14
N LEU A 14 -18.27 -1.30 5.52
CA LEU A 14 -18.52 -2.40 6.44
C LEU A 14 -19.82 -3.07 6.01
N LYS A 15 -19.72 -4.15 5.24
CA LYS A 15 -20.87 -4.88 4.72
C LYS A 15 -20.71 -6.36 4.95
N ASN A 16 -21.76 -7.02 5.45
CA ASN A 16 -21.84 -8.47 5.50
C ASN A 16 -22.54 -8.99 4.23
N TYR A 17 -21.82 -9.73 3.39
CA TYR A 17 -22.38 -10.42 2.22
C TYR A 17 -22.83 -11.85 2.53
N GLY A 18 -22.55 -12.34 3.74
CA GLY A 18 -22.96 -13.64 4.24
C GLY A 18 -24.23 -13.57 5.10
N SER A 19 -24.54 -14.67 5.77
CA SER A 19 -25.61 -14.71 6.78
C SER A 19 -25.06 -14.41 8.17
N SER A 20 -25.93 -14.18 9.15
CA SER A 20 -25.49 -13.97 10.55
C SER A 20 -24.75 -15.18 11.13
N LEU A 21 -25.03 -16.40 10.65
CA LEU A 21 -24.37 -17.64 11.08
C LEU A 21 -23.08 -17.94 10.31
N ARG A 22 -22.93 -17.37 9.11
CA ARG A 22 -21.74 -17.50 8.26
C ARG A 22 -21.42 -16.13 7.64
N PRO A 23 -20.86 -15.20 8.43
CA PRO A 23 -20.58 -13.86 7.94
C PRO A 23 -19.49 -13.88 6.87
N LEU A 24 -19.60 -12.94 5.94
CA LEU A 24 -18.61 -12.63 4.91
C LEU A 24 -18.50 -11.11 4.83
N TYR A 25 -17.78 -10.52 5.78
CA TYR A 25 -17.59 -9.09 5.84
C TYR A 25 -16.60 -8.62 4.78
N THR A 26 -16.94 -7.51 4.13
CA THR A 26 -15.99 -6.64 3.45
C THR A 26 -15.81 -5.40 4.31
N ILE A 27 -14.58 -5.11 4.67
CA ILE A 27 -14.19 -4.00 5.53
C ILE A 27 -13.17 -3.16 4.78
N GLY A 28 -13.49 -1.88 4.59
CA GLY A 28 -12.66 -0.90 3.91
C GLY A 28 -12.44 0.32 4.78
N LEU A 29 -11.20 0.78 4.88
CA LEU A 29 -10.77 1.90 5.71
C LEU A 29 -9.89 2.84 4.91
N GLU A 30 -9.95 4.11 5.30
CA GLU A 30 -9.00 5.12 4.89
C GLU A 30 -8.34 5.71 6.14
N ILE A 31 -7.02 5.75 6.11
CA ILE A 31 -6.16 6.24 7.19
C ILE A 31 -5.36 7.40 6.62
N GLU A 32 -5.42 8.55 7.28
CA GLU A 32 -4.60 9.72 6.95
C GLU A 32 -3.73 10.05 8.16
N ILE A 33 -2.44 10.23 7.94
CA ILE A 33 -1.46 10.57 8.98
C ILE A 33 -0.58 11.69 8.45
N THR A 34 -0.36 12.71 9.28
CA THR A 34 0.52 13.83 8.98
C THR A 34 1.73 13.81 9.89
N VAL A 35 2.92 13.93 9.31
CA VAL A 35 4.21 13.90 10.01
C VAL A 35 5.17 14.99 9.51
N GLU A 36 6.29 15.21 10.20
CA GLU A 36 7.31 16.18 9.79
C GLU A 36 8.35 15.59 8.84
N GLU A 37 8.62 14.30 9.00
CA GLU A 37 9.61 13.54 8.25
C GLU A 37 9.36 13.61 6.74
N SER A 38 10.44 13.70 5.96
CA SER A 38 10.34 13.75 4.50
C SER A 38 9.83 12.43 3.92
N PRO A 39 9.26 12.44 2.71
CA PRO A 39 8.91 11.23 1.96
C PRO A 39 10.08 10.23 1.85
N ASP A 40 11.30 10.72 1.63
CA ASP A 40 12.54 9.93 1.63
C ASP A 40 12.83 9.26 2.99
N THR A 41 12.66 9.99 4.09
CA THR A 41 12.85 9.44 5.44
C THR A 41 11.83 8.34 5.73
N LEU A 42 10.56 8.57 5.35
CA LEU A 42 9.51 7.58 5.47
C LEU A 42 9.78 6.35 4.61
N HIS A 43 10.25 6.54 3.38
CA HIS A 43 10.62 5.45 2.48
C HIS A 43 11.69 4.54 3.13
N LYS A 44 12.73 5.13 3.74
CA LYS A 44 13.76 4.38 4.48
C LYS A 44 13.14 3.58 5.64
N ILE A 45 12.31 4.21 6.45
CA ILE A 45 11.65 3.57 7.59
C ILE A 45 10.76 2.41 7.13
N PHE A 46 9.97 2.59 6.07
CA PHE A 46 9.09 1.55 5.54
C PHE A 46 9.84 0.45 4.78
N THR A 47 11.06 0.71 4.34
CA THR A 47 11.99 -0.34 3.91
C THR A 47 12.43 -1.17 5.12
N ASP A 48 12.81 -0.54 6.22
CA ASP A 48 13.25 -1.22 7.45
C ASP A 48 12.13 -2.04 8.12
N THR A 49 10.87 -1.61 8.02
CA THR A 49 9.73 -2.42 8.51
C THR A 49 9.35 -3.57 7.59
N GLY A 50 9.96 -3.65 6.41
CA GLY A 50 9.62 -4.64 5.40
C GLY A 50 8.29 -4.37 4.70
N LEU A 51 7.81 -3.12 4.69
CA LEU A 51 6.68 -2.70 3.84
C LEU A 51 7.12 -2.50 2.39
N ILE A 52 8.32 -1.97 2.17
CA ILE A 52 8.94 -1.79 0.86
C ILE A 52 9.93 -2.93 0.64
N THR A 53 9.50 -3.99 -0.03
CA THR A 53 10.27 -5.23 -0.25
C THR A 53 9.88 -5.89 -1.57
N ARG A 54 10.57 -6.96 -1.96
CA ARG A 54 10.20 -7.76 -3.14
C ARG A 54 8.83 -8.44 -3.03
N ASP A 55 8.32 -8.64 -1.81
CA ASP A 55 6.99 -9.24 -1.58
C ASP A 55 5.85 -8.27 -1.89
N THR A 56 6.11 -6.96 -1.77
CA THR A 56 5.14 -5.89 -2.04
C THR A 56 5.43 -5.18 -3.36
N ILE A 57 6.66 -5.25 -3.86
CA ILE A 57 7.10 -4.66 -5.13
C ILE A 57 7.86 -5.76 -5.92
N PRO A 58 7.13 -6.61 -6.66
CA PRO A 58 7.74 -7.76 -7.31
C PRO A 58 8.66 -7.36 -8.45
N PHE A 59 9.74 -8.13 -8.65
CA PHE A 59 10.65 -8.07 -9.81
C PHE A 59 10.64 -9.38 -10.62
N GLU A 60 9.79 -10.32 -10.22
CA GLU A 60 9.54 -11.60 -10.88
C GLU A 60 8.04 -11.74 -11.12
N VAL A 61 7.66 -12.66 -12.02
CA VAL A 61 6.24 -12.89 -12.34
C VAL A 61 5.48 -13.33 -11.10
N VAL A 62 4.37 -12.65 -10.82
CA VAL A 62 3.48 -12.96 -9.70
C VAL A 62 2.09 -13.37 -10.18
N SER A 63 1.44 -14.24 -9.41
CA SER A 63 0.08 -14.71 -9.72
C SER A 63 -0.94 -14.09 -8.78
N ASN A 64 -2.07 -13.65 -9.37
CA ASN A 64 -3.21 -13.05 -8.69
C ASN A 64 -2.88 -11.83 -7.81
N PHE A 65 -1.80 -11.14 -8.17
CA PHE A 65 -1.28 -9.99 -7.46
C PHE A 65 -0.89 -8.93 -8.48
N ARG A 66 -1.52 -7.77 -8.38
CA ARG A 66 -1.23 -6.58 -9.21
C ARG A 66 -1.07 -5.36 -8.31
N GLY A 67 -0.78 -4.20 -8.91
CA GLY A 67 -0.67 -2.93 -8.20
C GLY A 67 -1.96 -2.55 -7.48
N SER A 68 -2.85 -1.76 -8.10
CA SER A 68 -4.16 -1.43 -7.48
C SER A 68 -5.33 -2.14 -8.17
N ALA A 69 -6.50 -2.06 -7.55
CA ALA A 69 -7.76 -2.47 -8.18
C ALA A 69 -8.06 -1.71 -9.49
N ASP A 70 -7.52 -0.49 -9.62
CA ASP A 70 -7.72 0.43 -10.74
C ASP A 70 -6.54 0.41 -11.75
N ASN A 71 -5.71 -0.64 -11.74
CA ASN A 71 -4.55 -0.82 -12.62
C ASN A 71 -3.41 0.19 -12.42
N LYS A 72 -3.25 0.76 -11.22
CA LYS A 72 -2.01 1.47 -10.87
C LYS A 72 -0.81 0.50 -10.81
N PRO A 73 0.43 0.98 -10.99
CA PRO A 73 1.64 0.14 -10.83
C PRO A 73 1.75 -0.45 -9.42
N PHE A 74 2.61 -1.44 -9.20
CA PHE A 74 2.95 -1.90 -7.85
C PHE A 74 3.57 -0.78 -7.00
N TYR A 75 4.40 0.03 -7.62
CA TYR A 75 5.09 1.14 -7.00
C TYR A 75 5.29 2.28 -8.00
N SER A 76 5.16 3.51 -7.55
CA SER A 76 5.45 4.72 -8.33
C SER A 76 6.15 5.72 -7.43
N ALA A 77 7.18 6.40 -7.90
CA ALA A 77 7.86 7.44 -7.14
C ALA A 77 8.38 8.56 -8.03
N LEU A 78 8.42 9.76 -7.47
CA LEU A 78 9.23 10.86 -7.98
C LEU A 78 10.57 10.79 -7.25
N ILE A 79 11.65 10.54 -7.99
CA ILE A 79 12.99 10.34 -7.42
C ILE A 79 13.99 11.34 -7.96
N VAL A 80 15.01 11.64 -7.16
CA VAL A 80 16.23 12.33 -7.60
C VAL A 80 17.34 11.31 -7.76
N HIS A 81 17.81 11.12 -8.98
CA HIS A 81 18.89 10.19 -9.31
C HIS A 81 19.92 10.94 -10.16
N GLU A 82 21.18 10.98 -9.69
CA GLU A 82 22.27 11.72 -10.35
C GLU A 82 21.93 13.22 -10.54
N GLY A 83 21.19 13.81 -9.59
CA GLY A 83 20.75 15.20 -9.63
C GLY A 83 19.59 15.48 -10.61
N ILE A 84 19.03 14.45 -11.25
CA ILE A 84 17.90 14.58 -12.17
C ILE A 84 16.65 14.01 -11.53
N VAL A 85 15.58 14.81 -11.53
CA VAL A 85 14.25 14.39 -11.12
C VAL A 85 13.64 13.51 -12.22
N LYS A 86 13.23 12.28 -11.88
CA LYS A 86 12.58 11.36 -12.80
C LYS A 86 11.47 10.57 -12.11
N LYS A 87 10.50 10.13 -12.90
CA LYS A 87 9.46 9.20 -12.43
C LYS A 87 9.99 7.77 -12.51
N TYR A 88 9.91 7.04 -11.41
CA TYR A 88 10.21 5.61 -11.34
C TYR A 88 8.92 4.83 -11.11
N GLU A 89 8.71 3.73 -11.84
CA GLU A 89 7.54 2.87 -11.71
C GLU A 89 7.91 1.40 -11.79
N VAL A 90 7.15 0.57 -11.07
CA VAL A 90 7.12 -0.89 -11.26
C VAL A 90 5.70 -1.26 -11.67
N ALA A 91 5.43 -1.26 -12.98
CA ALA A 91 4.11 -1.52 -13.54
C ALA A 91 3.80 -3.02 -13.57
N ALA A 92 2.52 -3.36 -13.44
CA ALA A 92 2.04 -4.74 -13.61
C ALA A 92 1.59 -4.94 -15.07
N ARG A 93 2.32 -5.73 -15.85
CA ARG A 93 1.90 -6.16 -17.19
C ARG A 93 1.19 -7.49 -17.10
N ASP A 94 -0.10 -7.52 -17.44
CA ASP A 94 -0.84 -8.77 -17.56
C ASP A 94 -0.22 -9.61 -18.69
N THR A 95 0.27 -10.79 -18.34
CA THR A 95 0.90 -11.74 -19.29
C THR A 95 -0.11 -12.70 -19.91
N GLY A 96 -1.38 -12.59 -19.51
CA GLY A 96 -2.44 -13.54 -19.84
C GLY A 96 -2.32 -14.85 -19.05
N GLY A 97 -3.35 -15.67 -19.15
CA GLY A 97 -3.41 -17.00 -18.55
C GLY A 97 -4.32 -17.91 -19.35
N PHE A 98 -3.85 -19.12 -19.66
CA PHE A 98 -4.61 -20.11 -20.44
C PHE A 98 -5.72 -20.81 -19.63
N LEU A 99 -5.67 -20.69 -18.30
CA LEU A 99 -6.61 -21.31 -17.35
C LEU A 99 -7.32 -20.23 -16.53
N LYS A 100 -8.66 -20.32 -16.40
CA LYS A 100 -9.54 -19.38 -15.67
C LYS A 100 -9.30 -19.33 -14.14
N THR A 101 -8.18 -19.83 -13.64
CA THR A 101 -7.90 -20.01 -12.21
C THR A 101 -6.83 -19.07 -11.67
N SER A 102 -6.05 -18.42 -12.54
CA SER A 102 -5.02 -17.47 -12.12
C SER A 102 -4.67 -16.48 -13.23
N ILE A 103 -4.40 -15.24 -12.85
CA ILE A 103 -3.86 -14.20 -13.74
C ILE A 103 -2.42 -13.93 -13.34
N ASN A 104 -1.51 -13.91 -14.30
CA ASN A 104 -0.09 -13.66 -14.06
C ASN A 104 0.29 -12.25 -14.49
N TYR A 105 1.06 -11.57 -13.65
CA TYR A 105 1.55 -10.23 -13.89
C TYR A 105 3.07 -10.23 -13.90
N GLU A 106 3.64 -9.70 -14.97
CA GLU A 106 5.06 -9.44 -15.10
C GLU A 106 5.35 -8.01 -14.66
N PRO A 107 6.26 -7.81 -13.71
CA PRO A 107 6.70 -6.48 -13.33
C PRO A 107 7.55 -5.85 -14.44
N VAL A 108 7.18 -4.63 -14.86
CA VAL A 108 7.93 -3.85 -15.83
C VAL A 108 8.40 -2.57 -15.17
N VAL A 109 9.70 -2.38 -15.09
CA VAL A 109 10.31 -1.23 -14.42
C VAL A 109 10.54 -0.11 -15.42
N TYR A 110 10.15 1.11 -15.07
CA TYR A 110 10.47 2.32 -15.79
C TYR A 110 11.16 3.33 -14.87
N PRO A 111 12.15 4.09 -15.36
CA PRO A 111 12.70 4.01 -16.71
C PRO A 111 13.66 2.82 -16.85
N GLU A 112 13.93 2.40 -18.09
CA GLU A 112 14.67 1.16 -18.40
C GLU A 112 16.08 1.14 -17.81
N GLU A 113 16.75 2.29 -17.68
CA GLU A 113 18.08 2.36 -17.07
C GLU A 113 18.10 1.95 -15.59
N LEU A 114 16.95 2.00 -14.91
CA LEU A 114 16.78 1.58 -13.51
C LEU A 114 16.12 0.20 -13.38
N ARG A 115 16.05 -0.59 -14.45
CA ARG A 115 15.34 -1.89 -14.47
C ARG A 115 15.79 -2.92 -13.42
N LEU A 116 17.04 -2.81 -12.94
CA LEU A 116 17.61 -3.71 -11.93
C LEU A 116 17.60 -3.09 -10.52
N THR A 117 17.08 -1.87 -10.38
CA THR A 117 17.15 -1.08 -9.16
C THR A 117 15.85 -1.20 -8.39
N HIS A 118 15.81 -2.10 -7.40
CA HIS A 118 14.63 -2.25 -6.56
C HIS A 118 14.47 -1.05 -5.59
N PRO A 119 13.24 -0.54 -5.32
CA PRO A 119 13.01 0.61 -4.44
C PRO A 119 13.66 0.49 -3.06
N ALA A 120 13.62 -0.69 -2.44
CA ALA A 120 14.31 -0.96 -1.17
C ALA A 120 15.82 -0.63 -1.16
N GLU A 121 16.47 -0.56 -2.33
CA GLU A 121 17.90 -0.24 -2.44
C GLU A 121 18.16 1.27 -2.70
N PHE A 122 17.13 2.09 -2.91
CA PHE A 122 17.28 3.51 -3.24
C PHE A 122 18.20 4.26 -2.27
N SER A 123 17.98 4.08 -0.97
CA SER A 123 18.82 4.73 0.05
C SER A 123 20.29 4.32 -0.02
N ARG A 124 20.60 3.07 -0.41
CA ARG A 124 21.99 2.59 -0.51
C ARG A 124 22.66 3.10 -1.78
N LEU A 125 21.87 3.40 -2.80
CA LEU A 125 22.31 3.89 -4.10
C LEU A 125 22.31 5.42 -4.20
N GLY A 126 21.99 6.13 -3.11
CA GLY A 126 21.92 7.59 -3.09
C GLY A 126 20.79 8.16 -3.95
N ILE A 127 19.70 7.39 -4.10
CA ILE A 127 18.48 7.82 -4.79
C ILE A 127 17.53 8.40 -3.74
N GLU A 128 17.21 9.68 -3.88
CA GLU A 128 16.29 10.38 -2.96
C GLU A 128 14.86 10.28 -3.48
N VAL A 129 13.89 10.18 -2.57
CA VAL A 129 12.47 10.05 -2.90
C VAL A 129 11.68 11.29 -2.46
N GLU A 130 11.08 11.99 -3.42
CA GLU A 130 10.27 13.20 -3.19
C GLU A 130 8.79 12.87 -2.92
N GLU A 131 8.27 11.82 -3.55
CA GLU A 131 6.90 11.33 -3.41
C GLU A 131 6.88 9.86 -3.82
N TRP A 132 6.03 9.05 -3.19
CA TRP A 132 5.85 7.68 -3.62
C TRP A 132 4.46 7.12 -3.30
N GLU A 133 4.08 6.15 -4.12
CA GLU A 133 2.88 5.34 -3.98
C GLU A 133 3.25 3.85 -3.96
N LEU A 134 2.57 3.08 -3.10
CA LEU A 134 2.65 1.62 -3.04
C LEU A 134 1.24 1.05 -3.17
N HIS A 135 1.05 0.15 -4.14
CA HIS A 135 -0.25 -0.45 -4.41
C HIS A 135 -0.14 -1.96 -4.44
N ASN A 136 -0.92 -2.62 -3.61
CA ASN A 136 -0.98 -4.08 -3.53
C ASN A 136 -2.42 -4.57 -3.56
N TYR A 137 -2.83 -5.16 -4.68
CA TYR A 137 -4.14 -5.78 -4.85
C TYR A 137 -3.97 -7.28 -5.10
N LYS A 138 -4.27 -8.07 -4.06
CA LYS A 138 -4.23 -9.53 -4.09
C LYS A 138 -5.66 -10.04 -4.22
N HIS A 139 -5.95 -10.79 -5.27
CA HIS A 139 -7.24 -11.44 -5.46
C HIS A 139 -7.09 -12.95 -5.35
N TYR A 140 -8.12 -13.62 -4.84
CA TYR A 140 -8.08 -15.07 -4.67
C TYR A 140 -9.22 -15.67 -5.48
N PHE A 141 -8.87 -16.34 -6.59
CA PHE A 141 -9.85 -17.11 -7.35
C PHE A 141 -10.17 -18.40 -6.59
N MET A 142 -11.43 -18.61 -6.24
CA MET A 142 -11.94 -19.94 -5.92
C MET A 142 -12.60 -20.54 -7.15
N LEU A 143 -12.19 -21.75 -7.52
CA LEU A 143 -12.87 -22.54 -8.54
C LEU A 143 -14.36 -22.68 -8.16
N LEU A 144 -15.25 -22.43 -9.14
CA LEU A 144 -16.69 -22.73 -9.08
C LEU A 144 -17.54 -21.91 -8.10
N ILE A 145 -16.98 -20.95 -7.38
CA ILE A 145 -17.72 -20.03 -6.50
C ILE A 145 -17.38 -18.59 -6.91
N ALA A 146 -18.38 -17.72 -7.01
CA ALA A 146 -18.21 -16.28 -7.22
C ALA A 146 -17.65 -15.57 -5.98
N SER A 147 -16.67 -16.20 -5.31
CA SER A 147 -15.93 -15.63 -4.20
C SER A 147 -15.06 -14.51 -4.76
N LYS A 148 -15.25 -13.31 -4.22
CA LYS A 148 -14.46 -12.13 -4.55
C LYS A 148 -13.56 -11.84 -3.36
N ARG A 149 -12.88 -12.86 -2.82
CA ARG A 149 -11.90 -12.64 -1.76
C ARG A 149 -10.74 -11.82 -2.33
N TYR A 150 -10.44 -10.71 -1.69
CA TYR A 150 -9.31 -9.87 -2.02
C TYR A 150 -8.78 -9.16 -0.78
N GLU A 151 -7.53 -8.73 -0.90
CA GLU A 151 -6.86 -7.76 -0.04
C GLU A 151 -6.39 -6.61 -0.93
N SER A 152 -6.72 -5.38 -0.55
CA SER A 152 -6.27 -4.15 -1.21
C SER A 152 -5.53 -3.30 -0.20
N PHE A 153 -4.39 -2.78 -0.61
CA PHE A 153 -3.59 -1.83 0.13
C PHE A 153 -3.04 -0.80 -0.85
N ASP A 154 -3.44 0.46 -0.70
CA ASP A 154 -2.96 1.57 -1.50
C ASP A 154 -2.45 2.65 -0.56
N MET A 155 -1.20 3.05 -0.72
CA MET A 155 -0.55 4.05 0.10
C MET A 155 0.05 5.13 -0.77
N LEU A 156 -0.16 6.38 -0.38
CA LEU A 156 0.43 7.57 -0.99
C LEU A 156 1.18 8.33 0.11
N VAL A 157 2.42 8.72 -0.19
CA VAL A 157 3.25 9.55 0.67
C VAL A 157 3.77 10.71 -0.15
N LYS A 158 3.35 11.93 0.20
CA LYS A 158 3.74 13.15 -0.50
C LYS A 158 3.93 14.32 0.47
N ARG A 159 4.81 15.24 0.08
CA ARG A 159 4.96 16.52 0.78
C ARG A 159 3.76 17.40 0.49
N GLU A 160 3.20 18.00 1.53
CA GLU A 160 2.13 19.00 1.44
C GLU A 160 2.68 20.35 1.91
N GLY A 161 2.57 21.35 1.03
CA GLY A 161 2.98 22.72 1.29
C GLY A 161 1.77 23.56 1.69
N GLY A 162 1.68 23.95 2.96
CA GLY A 162 0.68 24.92 3.40
C GLY A 162 0.97 26.29 2.76
N ALA A 163 0.09 26.73 1.85
CA ALA A 163 0.13 28.06 1.25
C ALA A 163 0.09 29.21 2.29
N GLU A 164 -0.23 28.90 3.55
CA GLU A 164 -0.14 29.82 4.66
C GLU A 164 0.67 29.19 5.81
N LYS A 165 1.82 29.80 6.12
CA LYS A 165 2.67 29.56 7.30
C LYS A 165 3.59 28.33 7.27
N GLY A 166 4.57 28.29 6.37
CA GLY A 166 5.94 27.78 6.64
C GLY A 166 6.15 26.42 7.33
N LEU A 167 5.12 25.59 7.43
CA LEU A 167 5.14 24.29 8.07
C LEU A 167 4.87 23.29 6.96
N GLU A 168 5.95 22.87 6.31
CA GLU A 168 5.90 21.73 5.42
C GLU A 168 5.66 20.46 6.26
N PHE A 169 4.70 19.66 5.84
CA PHE A 169 4.43 18.37 6.44
C PHE A 169 4.29 17.31 5.35
N THR A 170 4.41 16.06 5.74
CA THR A 170 4.24 14.93 4.83
C THR A 170 2.92 14.27 5.16
N LEU A 171 2.06 14.14 4.14
CA LEU A 171 0.80 13.42 4.22
C LEU A 171 1.05 11.96 3.84
N ILE A 172 0.58 11.05 4.68
CA ILE A 172 0.51 9.62 4.44
C ILE A 172 -0.97 9.27 4.35
N GLN A 173 -1.43 8.88 3.16
CA GLN A 173 -2.79 8.42 2.94
C GLN A 173 -2.76 6.93 2.61
N VAL A 174 -3.49 6.13 3.37
CA VAL A 174 -3.59 4.69 3.19
C VAL A 174 -5.05 4.29 3.01
N ASN A 175 -5.36 3.57 1.94
CA ASN A 175 -6.63 2.89 1.75
C ASN A 175 -6.39 1.40 1.86
N ILE A 176 -7.12 0.73 2.75
CA ILE A 176 -7.05 -0.71 2.94
C ILE A 176 -8.44 -1.32 2.84
N ALA A 177 -8.54 -2.48 2.21
CA ALA A 177 -9.78 -3.24 2.16
C ALA A 177 -9.51 -4.74 2.15
N GLU A 178 -10.29 -5.50 2.91
CA GLU A 178 -10.27 -6.96 2.88
C GLU A 178 -11.70 -7.49 2.83
N SER A 179 -11.94 -8.47 1.96
CA SER A 179 -13.24 -9.11 1.79
C SER A 179 -13.25 -10.55 2.28
N GLU A 180 -14.47 -11.06 2.49
CA GLU A 180 -14.73 -12.42 3.02
C GLU A 180 -14.16 -12.69 4.41
N LEU A 181 -14.09 -11.64 5.23
CA LEU A 181 -13.77 -11.73 6.64
C LEU A 181 -14.90 -12.46 7.39
N LYS A 182 -14.56 -13.52 8.14
CA LYS A 182 -15.53 -14.32 8.91
C LYS A 182 -16.04 -13.62 10.17
N GLU A 183 -15.37 -12.57 10.57
CA GLU A 183 -15.62 -11.78 11.77
C GLU A 183 -15.28 -10.32 11.51
N LYS A 184 -15.83 -9.42 12.32
CA LYS A 184 -15.42 -8.02 12.32
C LYS A 184 -14.01 -7.93 12.93
N LYS A 185 -13.02 -7.64 12.09
CA LYS A 185 -11.62 -7.45 12.51
C LYS A 185 -10.92 -6.43 11.62
N ALA A 186 -9.74 -5.99 12.04
CA ALA A 186 -8.90 -5.12 11.24
C ALA A 186 -8.53 -5.80 9.90
N PRO A 187 -8.85 -5.19 8.74
CA PRO A 187 -8.47 -5.73 7.44
C PRO A 187 -6.97 -5.57 7.22
N CYS A 188 -6.38 -6.41 6.36
CA CYS A 188 -5.01 -6.25 5.88
C CYS A 188 -3.96 -6.19 7.02
N SER A 189 -4.16 -6.97 8.09
CA SER A 189 -3.35 -6.91 9.33
C SER A 189 -1.83 -6.96 9.14
N TRP A 190 -1.34 -7.67 8.11
CA TRP A 190 0.09 -7.71 7.77
C TRP A 190 0.66 -6.34 7.41
N TYR A 191 -0.12 -5.51 6.70
CA TYR A 191 0.25 -4.14 6.33
C TYR A 191 0.11 -3.20 7.52
N LEU A 192 -0.97 -3.31 8.29
CA LEU A 192 -1.18 -2.50 9.50
C LEU A 192 -0.01 -2.62 10.47
N LYS A 193 0.49 -3.84 10.71
CA LYS A 193 1.66 -4.08 11.58
C LYS A 193 2.93 -3.39 11.09
N ARG A 194 3.11 -3.24 9.78
CA ARG A 194 4.27 -2.58 9.18
C ARG A 194 4.12 -1.06 9.09
N LEU A 195 2.88 -0.58 9.20
CA LEU A 195 2.55 0.83 9.38
C LEU A 195 2.68 1.29 10.85
N SER A 196 2.78 0.37 11.82
CA SER A 196 2.92 0.67 13.26
C SER A 196 4.29 1.23 13.65
N VAL A 197 4.74 2.29 12.98
CA VAL A 197 6.00 3.02 13.25
C VAL A 197 5.79 4.32 14.02
N PHE A 198 4.54 4.74 14.20
CA PHE A 198 4.16 5.99 14.81
C PHE A 198 4.10 5.89 16.35
N LYS A 199 4.55 6.94 17.05
CA LYS A 199 4.46 7.06 18.50
C LYS A 199 3.05 7.45 18.91
N GLY A 200 2.67 7.04 20.12
CA GLY A 200 1.50 7.58 20.81
C GLY A 200 0.18 6.92 20.43
N PHE A 201 0.17 5.92 19.55
CA PHE A 201 -1.00 5.07 19.33
C PHE A 201 -0.66 3.73 18.69
N ASP A 202 -1.52 2.74 18.94
CA ASP A 202 -1.52 1.46 18.25
C ASP A 202 -2.53 1.52 17.10
N LEU A 203 -2.02 1.53 15.86
CA LEU A 203 -2.85 1.62 14.66
C LEU A 203 -3.80 0.43 14.52
N GLU A 204 -3.36 -0.78 14.84
CA GLU A 204 -4.17 -1.99 14.74
C GLU A 204 -5.32 -1.95 15.77
N GLU A 205 -5.03 -1.47 16.98
CA GLU A 205 -6.05 -1.30 18.01
C GLU A 205 -7.07 -0.21 17.66
N GLU A 206 -6.62 0.95 17.14
CA GLU A 206 -7.53 2.03 16.74
C GLU A 206 -8.43 1.63 15.57
N VAL A 207 -7.88 0.90 14.59
CA VAL A 207 -8.66 0.32 13.50
C VAL A 207 -9.69 -0.67 14.05
N ARG A 208 -9.31 -1.57 14.96
CA ARG A 208 -10.23 -2.53 15.56
C ARG A 208 -11.39 -1.82 16.25
N ARG A 209 -11.12 -0.80 17.06
CA ARG A 209 -12.17 0.01 17.72
C ARG A 209 -13.13 0.60 16.70
N LYS A 210 -12.63 1.14 15.58
CA LYS A 210 -13.45 1.70 14.50
C LYS A 210 -14.31 0.69 13.74
N VAL A 211 -13.89 -0.57 13.71
CA VAL A 211 -14.63 -1.67 13.06
C VAL A 211 -15.72 -2.24 13.99
N ASP A 212 -15.49 -2.18 15.29
CA ASP A 212 -16.41 -2.67 16.33
C ASP A 212 -17.49 -1.66 16.74
N GLU A 213 -17.25 -0.35 16.53
CA GLU A 213 -18.25 0.73 16.62
C GLU A 213 -19.52 0.46 15.78
#